data_AF-A0A9W8NXZ9-F1
#
_entry.id   AF-A0A9W8NXZ9-F1
#
_cell.length_a   1.000
_cell.length_b   1.000
_cell.length_c   1.000
_cell.angle_alpha   90.00
_cell.angle_beta   90.00
_cell.angle_gamma   90.00
#
_symmetry.space_group_name_H-M   'P 1'
#
loop_
_entity.id
_entity.type
_entity.pdbx_description
1 polymer ?
#
loop_
_entity_poly.entity_id
_entity_poly.type
_entity_poly.pdbx_seq_one_letter_code
_entity_poly.pdbx_strand_id
1 'polypeptide(L)'
;TYVRNLHITGHLSTLPPGPTNQLPALLADAIHLFSRGYQAKLRSLRFTPESCHPQTFVQSLEVLSKLPEFFLGSTVPQPLCELHLNHHAFDDENKTRLLAQVRGLKKVTFENSTRVLLQALVGWLCSLQKDLIELHFTNNCGSITPGVLNSFIPYLPHLECFTLGISYSLADKDVFVALAKLSKLKSVGVRWYLQLNSP
;
A
#
# COMPACT_ATOMS: atom_id res chain seq x y z
N THR A 1 17.14 -7.68 16.95
CA THR A 1 17.27 -8.06 15.52
C THR A 1 17.38 -6.81 14.65
N TYR A 2 18.13 -6.84 13.53
CA TYR A 2 18.52 -5.62 12.77
C TYR A 2 17.77 -5.40 11.44
N VAL A 3 16.74 -6.19 11.14
CA VAL A 3 16.06 -6.14 9.84
C VAL A 3 15.36 -4.78 9.66
N ARG A 4 15.78 -4.05 8.62
CA ARG A 4 15.18 -2.77 8.22
C ARG A 4 14.19 -2.92 7.08
N ASN A 5 14.44 -3.85 6.18
CA ASN A 5 13.64 -4.06 4.98
C ASN A 5 13.29 -5.55 4.91
N LEU A 6 12.01 -5.87 4.79
CA LEU A 6 11.54 -7.24 4.59
C LEU A 6 10.78 -7.30 3.27
N HIS A 7 11.28 -8.09 2.32
CA HIS A 7 10.69 -8.25 1.00
C HIS A 7 10.26 -9.71 0.79
N ILE A 8 8.98 -9.90 0.50
CA ILE A 8 8.39 -11.20 0.15
C ILE A 8 7.94 -11.14 -1.31
N THR A 9 8.62 -11.90 -2.16
CA THR A 9 8.53 -11.83 -3.63
C THR A 9 8.64 -13.21 -4.26
N GLY A 10 8.35 -13.34 -5.56
CA GLY A 10 8.43 -14.61 -6.30
C GLY A 10 7.21 -15.51 -6.09
N HIS A 11 7.34 -16.81 -6.37
CA HIS A 11 6.26 -17.78 -6.22
C HIS A 11 6.22 -18.35 -4.80
N LEU A 12 5.13 -18.08 -4.08
CA LEU A 12 4.87 -18.63 -2.76
C LEU A 12 3.93 -19.85 -2.85
N SER A 13 3.83 -20.59 -1.75
CA SER A 13 2.90 -21.72 -1.64
C SER A 13 1.46 -21.29 -1.94
N THR A 14 0.81 -22.06 -2.81
CA THR A 14 -0.61 -21.92 -3.18
C THR A 14 -1.51 -22.84 -2.36
N LEU A 15 -0.94 -23.65 -1.46
CA LEU A 15 -1.71 -24.49 -0.55
C LEU A 15 -2.40 -23.64 0.54
N PRO A 16 -3.56 -24.06 1.06
CA PRO A 16 -4.23 -23.35 2.14
C PRO A 16 -3.38 -23.31 3.42
N PRO A 17 -3.47 -22.24 4.24
CA PRO A 17 -2.80 -22.17 5.54
C PRO A 17 -3.18 -23.35 6.42
N GLY A 18 -2.20 -23.95 7.09
CA GLY A 18 -2.42 -25.10 7.95
C GLY A 18 -1.14 -25.89 8.22
N PRO A 19 -1.26 -27.15 8.68
CA PRO A 19 -0.10 -27.98 9.03
C PRO A 19 0.91 -28.15 7.88
N THR A 20 0.42 -28.17 6.64
CA THR A 20 1.21 -28.36 5.42
C THR A 20 1.71 -27.05 4.81
N ASN A 21 1.13 -25.91 5.18
CA ASN A 21 1.58 -24.58 4.76
C ASN A 21 1.64 -23.63 5.96
N GLN A 22 2.80 -23.61 6.61
CA GLN A 22 3.07 -22.76 7.78
C GLN A 22 3.58 -21.37 7.41
N LEU A 23 3.81 -21.09 6.11
CA LEU A 23 4.36 -19.82 5.64
C LEU A 23 3.59 -18.60 6.18
N PRO A 24 2.24 -18.56 6.17
CA PRO A 24 1.50 -17.40 6.67
C PRO A 24 1.80 -17.06 8.13
N ALA A 25 1.91 -18.10 8.99
CA ALA A 25 2.23 -17.95 10.41
C ALA A 25 3.68 -17.50 10.60
N LEU A 26 4.62 -18.13 9.90
CA LEU A 26 6.04 -17.77 9.95
C LEU A 26 6.29 -16.33 9.49
N LEU A 27 5.55 -15.86 8.48
CA LEU A 27 5.61 -14.47 8.03
C LEU A 27 5.09 -13.51 9.10
N ALA A 28 3.96 -13.82 9.74
CA ALA A 28 3.40 -13.02 10.81
C ALA A 28 4.36 -12.93 12.02
N ASP A 29 4.95 -14.06 12.42
CA ASP A 29 5.94 -14.14 13.50
C ASP A 29 7.18 -13.32 13.18
N ALA A 30 7.69 -13.41 11.95
CA ALA A 30 8.84 -12.62 11.51
C ALA A 30 8.55 -11.12 11.57
N ILE A 31 7.39 -10.67 11.07
CA ILE A 31 6.99 -9.26 11.10
C ILE A 31 6.84 -8.78 12.54
N HIS A 32 6.21 -9.59 13.40
CA HIS A 32 6.07 -9.27 14.82
C HIS A 32 7.43 -9.11 15.49
N LEU A 33 8.35 -10.03 15.24
CA LEU A 33 9.71 -10.01 15.78
C LEU A 33 10.51 -8.77 15.32
N PHE A 34 10.34 -8.34 14.07
CA PHE A 34 11.10 -7.19 13.52
C PHE A 34 10.48 -5.83 13.86
N SER A 35 9.20 -5.82 14.23
CA SER A 35 8.42 -4.59 14.45
C SER A 35 8.18 -4.27 15.92
N ARG A 36 8.43 -5.21 16.85
CA ARG A 36 8.13 -5.04 18.28
C ARG A 36 9.39 -4.86 19.14
N GLY A 37 9.25 -4.03 20.19
CA GLY A 37 10.24 -3.85 21.25
C GLY A 37 11.25 -2.72 21.01
N TYR A 38 12.13 -2.47 22.00
CA TYR A 38 13.11 -1.38 21.97
C TYR A 38 14.12 -1.43 20.82
N GLN A 39 14.21 -2.57 20.12
CA GLN A 39 15.10 -2.77 18.98
C GLN A 39 14.36 -2.80 17.63
N ALA A 40 13.07 -2.46 17.59
CA ALA A 40 12.30 -2.44 16.36
C ALA A 40 12.95 -1.52 15.32
N LYS A 41 13.32 -2.08 14.17
CA LYS A 41 14.05 -1.38 13.11
C LYS A 41 13.42 -1.54 11.74
N LEU A 42 12.34 -2.32 11.62
CA LEU A 42 11.65 -2.51 10.35
C LEU A 42 11.08 -1.18 9.86
N ARG A 43 11.58 -0.70 8.73
CA ARG A 43 11.20 0.56 8.08
C ARG A 43 10.38 0.33 6.82
N SER A 44 10.70 -0.71 6.06
CA SER A 44 10.10 -1.00 4.76
C SER A 44 9.63 -2.44 4.70
N LEU A 45 8.39 -2.64 4.25
CA LEU A 45 7.80 -3.95 4.05
C LEU A 45 7.24 -4.05 2.63
N ARG A 46 7.58 -5.15 1.94
CA ARG A 46 7.12 -5.43 0.58
C ARG A 46 6.46 -6.80 0.48
N PHE A 47 5.21 -6.83 0.04
CA PHE A 47 4.49 -8.04 -0.38
C PHE A 47 4.15 -7.94 -1.86
N THR A 48 5.01 -8.51 -2.70
CA THR A 48 4.82 -8.54 -4.15
C THR A 48 5.12 -9.93 -4.71
N PRO A 49 4.44 -11.00 -4.25
CA PRO A 49 4.60 -12.32 -4.84
C PRO A 49 3.93 -12.40 -6.21
N GLU A 50 4.45 -13.26 -7.07
CA GLU A 50 3.85 -13.57 -8.38
C GLU A 50 2.67 -14.53 -8.26
N SER A 51 2.70 -15.40 -7.25
CA SER A 51 1.62 -16.31 -6.93
C SER A 51 1.64 -16.66 -5.44
N CYS A 52 0.48 -16.75 -4.80
CA CYS A 52 0.34 -17.26 -3.44
C CYS A 52 -1.10 -17.70 -3.18
N HIS A 53 -1.33 -18.44 -2.09
CA HIS A 53 -2.69 -18.68 -1.61
C HIS A 53 -3.35 -17.35 -1.18
N PRO A 54 -4.65 -17.12 -1.39
CA PRO A 54 -5.32 -15.87 -1.00
C PRO A 54 -5.12 -15.52 0.48
N GLN A 55 -5.15 -16.49 1.39
CA GLN A 55 -4.99 -16.20 2.83
C GLN A 55 -3.55 -15.97 3.30
N THR A 56 -2.55 -15.96 2.40
CA THR A 56 -1.12 -15.93 2.77
C THR A 56 -0.76 -14.74 3.67
N PHE A 57 -1.34 -13.57 3.44
CA PHE A 57 -0.95 -12.35 4.15
C PHE A 57 -1.91 -11.95 5.29
N VAL A 58 -3.01 -12.67 5.53
CA VAL A 58 -4.02 -12.24 6.51
C VAL A 58 -3.42 -12.05 7.91
N GLN A 59 -2.71 -13.06 8.43
CA GLN A 59 -2.08 -13.00 9.75
C GLN A 59 -1.00 -11.92 9.83
N SER A 60 -0.23 -11.73 8.75
CA SER A 60 0.77 -10.67 8.66
C SER A 60 0.12 -9.28 8.75
N LEU A 61 -1.01 -9.08 8.06
CA LEU A 61 -1.77 -7.83 8.10
C LEU A 61 -2.40 -7.59 9.49
N GLU A 62 -2.85 -8.62 10.18
CA GLU A 62 -3.33 -8.52 11.57
C GLU A 62 -2.25 -8.06 12.55
N VAL A 63 -1.01 -8.51 12.36
CA VAL A 63 0.13 -8.03 13.16
C VAL A 63 0.39 -6.55 12.85
N LEU A 64 0.40 -6.16 11.57
CA LEU A 64 0.61 -4.78 11.15
C LEU A 64 -0.46 -3.83 11.67
N SER A 65 -1.71 -4.27 11.69
CA SER A 65 -2.87 -3.47 12.11
C SER A 65 -2.79 -3.09 13.60
N LYS A 66 -2.13 -3.91 14.41
CA LYS A 66 -1.92 -3.71 15.85
C LYS A 66 -0.64 -2.96 16.19
N LEU A 67 0.23 -2.66 15.22
CA LEU A 67 1.48 -1.95 15.47
C LEU A 67 1.31 -0.60 16.18
N PRO A 68 0.33 0.25 15.82
CA PRO A 68 0.16 1.54 16.48
C PRO A 68 -0.04 1.42 18.00
N GLU A 69 -0.72 0.37 18.46
CA GLU A 69 -1.00 0.14 19.89
C GLU A 69 0.27 -0.05 20.71
N PHE A 70 1.31 -0.66 20.13
CA PHE A 70 2.57 -0.90 20.83
C PHE A 70 3.40 0.37 21.08
N PHE A 71 3.11 1.45 20.35
CA PHE A 71 3.82 2.72 20.47
C PHE A 71 3.01 3.79 21.22
N LEU A 72 1.77 3.50 21.64
CA LEU A 72 0.97 4.39 22.48
C LEU A 72 1.68 4.62 23.82
N GLY A 73 2.12 5.86 24.06
CA GLY A 73 2.87 6.25 25.27
C GLY A 73 4.39 6.15 25.16
N SER A 74 4.92 5.70 24.02
CA SER A 74 6.36 5.74 23.74
C SER A 74 6.74 7.00 22.99
N THR A 75 7.84 7.65 23.39
CA THR A 75 8.46 8.75 22.62
C THR A 75 9.16 8.26 21.36
N VAL A 76 9.22 6.94 21.14
CA VAL A 76 9.87 6.34 19.98
C VAL A 76 8.87 6.28 18.82
N PRO A 77 9.14 6.97 17.70
CA PRO A 77 8.28 6.92 16.53
C PRO A 77 8.25 5.49 15.96
N GLN A 78 7.06 5.07 15.50
CA GLN A 78 6.90 3.80 14.78
C GLN A 78 7.93 3.73 13.64
N PRO A 79 8.77 2.68 13.58
CA PRO A 79 9.86 2.63 12.62
C PRO A 79 9.36 2.35 11.20
N LEU A 80 8.24 1.62 11.05
CA LEU A 80 7.67 1.26 9.76
C LEU A 80 7.07 2.50 9.10
N CYS A 81 7.66 2.91 7.97
CA CYS A 81 7.24 4.09 7.23
C CYS A 81 6.97 3.83 5.75
N GLU A 82 7.27 2.63 5.24
CA GLU A 82 7.05 2.28 3.85
C GLU A 82 6.32 0.94 3.71
N LEU A 83 5.25 0.94 2.91
CA LEU A 83 4.57 -0.27 2.46
C LEU A 83 4.57 -0.35 0.94
N HIS A 84 4.90 -1.53 0.42
CA HIS A 84 4.76 -1.85 -1.00
C HIS A 84 4.01 -3.17 -1.14
N LEU A 85 2.79 -3.10 -1.68
CA LEU A 85 1.86 -4.22 -1.73
C LEU A 85 1.39 -4.45 -3.17
N ASN A 86 1.20 -5.69 -3.56
CA ASN A 86 0.42 -6.02 -4.76
C ASN A 86 -0.97 -6.55 -4.39
N HIS A 87 -1.78 -6.82 -5.41
CA HIS A 87 -3.18 -7.24 -5.28
C HIS A 87 -3.44 -8.39 -4.29
N HIS A 88 -2.51 -9.32 -4.08
CA HIS A 88 -2.70 -10.42 -3.12
C HIS A 88 -2.84 -9.96 -1.66
N ALA A 89 -2.37 -8.74 -1.34
CA ALA A 89 -2.49 -8.16 -0.01
C ALA A 89 -3.77 -7.33 0.19
N PHE A 90 -4.59 -7.12 -0.85
CA PHE A 90 -5.78 -6.25 -0.81
C PHE A 90 -6.89 -6.66 -1.80
N ASP A 91 -6.96 -7.94 -2.14
CA ASP A 91 -7.96 -8.57 -3.01
C ASP A 91 -9.33 -8.76 -2.36
N ASP A 92 -9.43 -8.62 -1.03
CA ASP A 92 -10.69 -8.72 -0.27
C ASP A 92 -10.86 -7.62 0.80
N GLU A 93 -12.12 -7.43 1.22
CA GLU A 93 -12.51 -6.37 2.17
C GLU A 93 -11.86 -6.51 3.55
N ASN A 94 -11.65 -7.75 4.01
CA ASN A 94 -11.05 -8.01 5.31
C ASN A 94 -9.60 -7.54 5.33
N LYS A 95 -8.82 -7.85 4.30
CA LYS A 95 -7.44 -7.39 4.17
C LYS A 95 -7.36 -5.88 4.05
N THR A 96 -8.23 -5.25 3.25
CA THR A 96 -8.25 -3.78 3.14
C THR A 96 -8.62 -3.11 4.46
N ARG A 97 -9.51 -3.73 5.25
CA ARG A 97 -9.86 -3.23 6.59
C ARG A 97 -8.68 -3.31 7.55
N LEU A 98 -7.89 -4.39 7.52
CA LEU A 98 -6.66 -4.51 8.32
C LEU A 98 -5.60 -3.50 7.90
N LEU A 99 -5.38 -3.34 6.59
CA LEU A 99 -4.47 -2.33 6.04
C LEU A 99 -4.87 -0.91 6.45
N ALA A 100 -6.16 -0.60 6.42
CA ALA A 100 -6.70 0.70 6.81
C ALA A 100 -6.52 1.04 8.30
N GLN A 101 -5.92 0.16 9.12
CA GLN A 101 -5.52 0.44 10.50
C GLN A 101 -4.03 0.80 10.63
N VAL A 102 -3.21 0.56 9.59
CA VAL A 102 -1.80 0.93 9.61
C VAL A 102 -1.64 2.45 9.50
N ARG A 103 -0.76 3.04 10.31
CA ARG A 103 -0.55 4.50 10.44
C ARG A 103 0.94 4.85 10.32
N GLY A 104 1.26 6.14 10.27
CA GLY A 104 2.63 6.66 10.28
C GLY A 104 3.43 6.37 9.00
N LEU A 105 2.75 5.97 7.92
CA LEU A 105 3.40 5.65 6.65
C LEU A 105 3.73 6.93 5.88
N LYS A 106 4.99 7.02 5.46
CA LYS A 106 5.49 8.08 4.57
C LYS A 106 5.38 7.70 3.10
N LYS A 107 5.46 6.40 2.80
CA LYS A 107 5.41 5.87 1.44
C LYS A 107 4.48 4.69 1.35
N VAL A 108 3.56 4.73 0.40
CA VAL A 108 2.70 3.59 0.07
C VAL A 108 2.73 3.34 -1.43
N THR A 109 3.00 2.09 -1.81
CA THR A 109 2.97 1.63 -3.19
C THR A 109 1.98 0.49 -3.32
N PHE A 110 1.07 0.60 -4.29
CA PHE A 110 0.12 -0.43 -4.66
C PHE A 110 0.38 -0.87 -6.11
N GLU A 111 0.64 -2.15 -6.32
CA GLU A 111 0.71 -2.75 -7.65
C GLU A 111 -0.63 -3.42 -8.01
N ASN A 112 -1.15 -3.18 -9.21
CA ASN A 112 -2.39 -3.80 -9.68
C ASN A 112 -3.59 -3.50 -8.77
N SER A 113 -3.86 -2.21 -8.52
CA SER A 113 -4.90 -1.77 -7.59
C SER A 113 -6.29 -2.29 -7.95
N THR A 114 -7.00 -2.80 -6.95
CA THR A 114 -8.35 -3.36 -7.08
C THR A 114 -9.42 -2.33 -6.70
N ARG A 115 -10.66 -2.53 -7.16
CA ARG A 115 -11.79 -1.69 -6.74
C ARG A 115 -12.01 -1.72 -5.22
N VAL A 116 -11.83 -2.89 -4.60
CA VAL A 116 -11.97 -3.10 -3.15
C VAL A 116 -10.96 -2.23 -2.38
N LEU A 117 -9.69 -2.23 -2.79
CA LEU A 117 -8.68 -1.33 -2.22
C LEU A 117 -9.09 0.14 -2.37
N LEU A 118 -9.47 0.57 -3.58
CA LEU A 118 -9.73 1.98 -3.86
C LEU A 118 -10.94 2.53 -3.08
N GLN A 119 -11.93 1.69 -2.79
CA GLN A 119 -13.07 2.05 -1.92
C GLN A 119 -12.63 2.28 -0.47
N ALA A 120 -11.76 1.43 0.08
CA ALA A 120 -11.24 1.57 1.43
C ALA A 120 -10.18 2.69 1.54
N LEU A 121 -9.48 2.98 0.43
CA LEU A 121 -8.32 3.86 0.42
C LEU A 121 -8.65 5.29 0.82
N VAL A 122 -9.81 5.84 0.47
CA VAL A 122 -10.21 7.20 0.88
C VAL A 122 -10.20 7.34 2.40
N GLY A 123 -10.83 6.38 3.11
CA GLY A 123 -10.84 6.36 4.57
C GLY A 123 -9.43 6.17 5.15
N TRP A 124 -8.61 5.34 4.51
CA TRP A 124 -7.23 5.14 4.94
C TRP A 124 -6.36 6.39 4.74
N LEU A 125 -6.47 7.07 3.59
CA LEU A 125 -5.73 8.30 3.29
C LEU A 125 -6.04 9.42 4.30
N CYS A 126 -7.29 9.54 4.74
CA CYS A 126 -7.66 10.47 5.81
C CYS A 126 -6.79 10.28 7.07
N SER A 127 -6.49 9.03 7.42
CA SER A 127 -5.64 8.72 8.56
C SER A 127 -4.12 8.83 8.32
N LEU A 128 -3.71 8.83 7.05
CA LEU A 128 -2.30 8.95 6.65
C LEU A 128 -1.90 10.38 6.24
N GLN A 129 -2.88 11.27 6.05
CA GLN A 129 -2.74 12.61 5.47
C GLN A 129 -1.58 13.44 6.08
N LYS A 130 -1.31 13.27 7.38
CA LYS A 130 -0.25 13.99 8.09
C LYS A 130 1.16 13.54 7.71
N ASP A 131 1.35 12.24 7.48
CA ASP A 131 2.67 11.62 7.37
C ASP A 131 3.01 11.20 5.93
N LEU A 132 2.01 10.99 5.07
CA LEU A 132 2.18 10.48 3.73
C LEU A 132 2.81 11.51 2.78
N ILE A 133 3.98 11.16 2.25
CA ILE A 133 4.78 11.97 1.34
C ILE A 133 4.80 11.36 -0.08
N GLU A 134 4.70 10.04 -0.18
CA GLU A 134 4.78 9.32 -1.45
C GLU A 134 3.61 8.33 -1.62
N LEU A 135 2.92 8.41 -2.75
CA LEU A 135 1.81 7.53 -3.10
C LEU A 135 1.99 7.04 -4.54
N HIS A 136 2.11 5.74 -4.70
CA HIS A 136 2.38 5.14 -5.99
C HIS A 136 1.33 4.07 -6.30
N PHE A 137 0.62 4.26 -7.40
CA PHE A 137 -0.15 3.21 -8.06
C PHE A 137 0.64 2.76 -9.28
N THR A 138 0.98 1.48 -9.36
CA THR A 138 1.86 0.96 -10.42
C THR A 138 1.22 -0.20 -11.17
N ASN A 139 1.78 -0.50 -12.35
CA ASN A 139 1.29 -1.54 -13.26
C ASN A 139 -0.16 -1.28 -13.69
N ASN A 140 -1.09 -2.21 -13.46
CA ASN A 140 -2.48 -2.05 -13.86
C ASN A 140 -3.25 -1.18 -12.85
N CYS A 141 -3.70 -0.02 -13.30
CA CYS A 141 -4.49 0.94 -12.53
C CYS A 141 -5.88 1.16 -13.14
N GLY A 142 -6.40 0.22 -13.94
CA GLY A 142 -7.66 0.37 -14.68
C GLY A 142 -8.90 0.68 -13.83
N SER A 143 -8.85 0.38 -12.53
CA SER A 143 -9.93 0.72 -11.59
C SER A 143 -9.91 2.20 -11.14
N ILE A 144 -8.85 2.96 -11.46
CA ILE A 144 -8.73 4.38 -11.14
C ILE A 144 -9.40 5.18 -12.28
N THR A 145 -10.62 5.63 -12.03
CA THR A 145 -11.37 6.55 -12.91
C THR A 145 -11.09 8.01 -12.53
N PRO A 146 -11.51 9.00 -13.33
CA PRO A 146 -11.34 10.42 -12.99
C PRO A 146 -11.94 10.77 -11.62
N GLY A 147 -13.11 10.20 -11.29
CA GLY A 147 -13.77 10.42 -10.00
C GLY A 147 -12.98 9.83 -8.84
N VAL A 148 -12.42 8.64 -9.01
CA VAL A 148 -11.56 7.99 -7.99
C VAL A 148 -10.27 8.77 -7.79
N LEU A 149 -9.61 9.20 -8.86
CA LEU A 149 -8.40 10.01 -8.75
C LEU A 149 -8.67 11.32 -8.00
N ASN A 150 -9.77 12.01 -8.33
CA ASN A 150 -10.15 13.26 -7.67
C ASN A 150 -10.56 13.07 -6.20
N SER A 151 -11.08 11.90 -5.81
CA SER A 151 -11.46 11.64 -4.40
C SER A 151 -10.27 11.50 -3.47
N PHE A 152 -9.07 11.20 -4.00
CA PHE A 152 -7.85 11.09 -3.18
C PHE A 152 -7.26 12.46 -2.85
N ILE A 153 -7.34 13.41 -3.78
CA ILE A 153 -6.66 14.72 -3.73
C ILE A 153 -6.85 15.47 -2.40
N PRO A 154 -8.06 15.57 -1.81
CA PRO A 154 -8.25 16.28 -0.55
C PRO A 154 -7.40 15.75 0.63
N TYR A 155 -6.97 14.49 0.55
CA TYR A 155 -6.22 13.79 1.60
C TYR A 155 -4.70 13.76 1.33
N LEU A 156 -4.22 14.47 0.31
CA LEU A 156 -2.82 14.44 -0.14
C LEU A 156 -2.14 15.83 -0.09
N PRO A 157 -2.36 16.68 0.95
CA PRO A 157 -1.86 18.06 0.98
C PRO A 157 -0.33 18.17 1.07
N HIS A 158 0.35 17.10 1.47
CA HIS A 158 1.80 17.06 1.67
C HIS A 158 2.50 16.14 0.67
N LEU A 159 1.77 15.62 -0.32
CA LEU A 159 2.32 14.66 -1.25
C LEU A 159 3.39 15.29 -2.14
N GLU A 160 4.59 14.71 -2.14
CA GLU A 160 5.73 15.16 -2.92
C GLU A 160 6.03 14.24 -4.12
N CYS A 161 5.71 12.95 -3.99
CA CYS A 161 5.91 11.98 -5.07
C CYS A 161 4.61 11.25 -5.38
N PHE A 162 4.21 11.28 -6.65
CA PHE A 162 3.06 10.53 -7.13
C PHE A 162 3.43 9.65 -8.31
N THR A 163 2.91 8.42 -8.33
CA THR A 163 2.98 7.58 -9.53
C THR A 163 1.63 7.01 -9.87
N LEU A 164 1.33 7.00 -11.17
CA LEU A 164 0.13 6.42 -11.73
C LEU A 164 0.50 5.48 -12.88
N GLY A 165 0.16 4.21 -12.71
CA GLY A 165 0.25 3.18 -13.73
C GLY A 165 -0.79 3.35 -14.83
N ILE A 166 -1.00 2.29 -15.61
CA ILE A 166 -1.87 2.34 -16.78
C ILE A 166 -3.32 2.31 -16.31
N SER A 167 -4.09 3.36 -16.61
CA SER A 167 -5.54 3.37 -16.49
C SER A 167 -6.19 3.78 -17.80
N TYR A 168 -6.98 2.88 -18.39
CA TYR A 168 -7.68 3.14 -19.65
C TYR A 168 -8.86 4.11 -19.49
N SER A 169 -9.25 4.41 -18.26
CA SER A 169 -10.38 5.30 -17.95
C SER A 169 -9.97 6.77 -17.79
N LEU A 170 -8.67 7.07 -17.79
CA LEU A 170 -8.15 8.42 -17.58
C LEU A 170 -7.69 9.01 -18.91
N ALA A 171 -8.25 10.16 -19.28
CA ALA A 171 -7.66 10.99 -20.32
C ALA A 171 -6.60 11.92 -19.71
N ASP A 172 -5.74 12.49 -20.56
CA ASP A 172 -4.67 13.41 -20.15
C ASP A 172 -5.19 14.54 -19.26
N LYS A 173 -6.32 15.15 -19.67
CA LYS A 173 -6.96 16.24 -18.91
C LYS A 173 -7.30 15.82 -17.48
N ASP A 174 -7.76 14.59 -17.26
CA ASP A 174 -8.20 14.12 -15.95
C ASP A 174 -7.00 13.96 -15.02
N VAL A 175 -5.90 13.43 -15.55
CA VAL A 175 -4.64 13.27 -14.83
C VAL A 175 -4.08 14.63 -14.45
N PHE A 176 -3.85 15.51 -15.42
CA PHE A 176 -3.15 16.78 -15.16
C PHE A 176 -3.98 17.78 -14.35
N VAL A 177 -5.31 17.79 -14.49
CA VAL A 177 -6.18 18.59 -13.62
C VAL A 177 -6.12 18.10 -12.17
N ALA A 178 -6.01 16.79 -11.94
CA ALA A 178 -5.84 16.26 -10.59
C ALA A 178 -4.46 16.60 -10.01
N LEU A 179 -3.38 16.40 -10.79
CA LEU A 179 -2.01 16.69 -10.36
C LEU A 179 -1.79 18.17 -10.07
N ALA A 180 -2.41 19.08 -10.82
CA ALA A 180 -2.32 20.52 -10.59
C ALA A 180 -2.82 20.96 -9.21
N LYS A 181 -3.65 20.14 -8.54
CA LYS A 181 -4.16 20.40 -7.18
C LYS A 181 -3.17 20.02 -6.08
N LEU A 182 -2.11 19.28 -6.40
CA LEU A 182 -1.09 18.81 -5.45
C LEU A 182 0.08 19.80 -5.41
N SER A 183 -0.06 20.87 -4.63
CA SER A 183 0.89 22.00 -4.62
C SER A 183 2.30 21.69 -4.10
N LYS A 184 2.48 20.55 -3.42
CA LYS A 184 3.77 20.08 -2.88
C LYS A 184 4.48 19.09 -3.79
N LEU A 185 3.87 18.72 -4.92
CA LEU A 185 4.35 17.66 -5.80
C LEU A 185 5.67 18.07 -6.48
N LYS A 186 6.70 17.25 -6.30
CA LYS A 186 8.06 17.42 -6.84
C LYS A 186 8.41 16.38 -7.89
N SER A 187 7.85 15.18 -7.75
CA SER A 187 8.13 14.05 -8.62
C SER A 187 6.84 13.40 -9.09
N VAL A 188 6.74 13.19 -10.40
CA VAL A 188 5.59 12.54 -11.03
C VAL A 188 6.09 11.46 -11.97
N GLY A 189 5.60 10.25 -11.76
CA GLY A 189 5.72 9.15 -12.72
C GLY A 189 4.36 8.81 -13.30
N VAL A 190 4.20 8.90 -14.61
CA VAL A 190 2.96 8.45 -15.24
C VAL A 190 3.29 7.47 -16.36
N ARG A 191 2.60 6.33 -16.38
CA ARG A 191 2.66 5.40 -17.50
C ARG A 191 1.47 5.65 -18.42
N TRP A 192 1.76 5.88 -19.69
CA TRP A 192 0.75 6.20 -20.69
C TRP A 192 0.63 5.11 -21.73
N TYR A 193 -0.50 5.15 -22.43
CA TYR A 193 -0.73 4.45 -23.68
C TYR A 193 -1.31 5.45 -24.68
N LEU A 194 -1.10 5.22 -25.97
CA LEU A 194 -1.66 6.09 -27.00
C LEU A 194 -3.17 5.87 -27.07
N GLN A 195 -3.94 6.87 -26.66
CA GLN A 195 -5.39 6.87 -26.83
C GLN A 195 -5.71 7.50 -28.19
N LEU A 196 -5.88 6.65 -29.21
CA LEU A 196 -6.31 7.10 -30.53
C LEU A 196 -7.76 7.56 -30.43
N ASN A 197 -7.95 8.86 -30.20
CA ASN A 197 -9.26 9.48 -30.40
C ASN A 197 -9.51 9.45 -31.92
N SER A 198 -10.51 8.68 -32.37
CA SER A 198 -10.99 8.80 -33.74
C SER A 198 -11.37 10.27 -34.00
N PRO A 199 -10.93 10.86 -35.12
CA PRO A 199 -11.15 12.27 -35.43
C PRO A 199 -12.63 12.65 -35.52
#